data_AF-A0A0R1VA74-F1
#
_entry.id   AF-A0A0R1VA74-F1
#
_cell.length_a   1.000
_cell.length_b   1.000
_cell.length_c   1.000
_cell.angle_alpha   90.00
_cell.angle_beta   90.00
_cell.angle_gamma   90.00
#
_symmetry.space_group_name_H-M   'P 1'
#
loop_
_entity.id
_entity.type
_entity.pdbx_description
1 polymer ?
#
loop_
_entity_poly.entity_id
_entity_poly.type
_entity_poly.pdbx_seq_one_letter_code
_entity_poly.pdbx_strand_id
1 'polypeptide(L)'
;MLIWQVRVSYIDKFGKNKLISKSGFRTKREAQEYGNKLEYEYNRGGDLKNKNVGFITYLVKWYQTFHEPQLAEGTKKKYLYTIKVATDYFGQTRLKDISTTTYQKFLR
;
A
#
# COMPACT_ATOMS: atom_id res chain seq x y z
N MET A 1 -0.53 33.94 8.07
CA MET A 1 0.64 33.11 7.73
C MET A 1 0.29 32.35 6.46
N LEU A 2 0.98 32.60 5.34
CA LEU A 2 0.71 31.87 4.10
C LEU A 2 1.19 30.42 4.27
N ILE A 3 0.26 29.47 4.20
CA ILE A 3 0.56 28.04 4.26
C ILE A 3 0.73 27.50 2.84
N TRP A 4 1.75 26.68 2.63
CA TRP A 4 1.99 26.06 1.33
C TRP A 4 1.07 24.85 1.16
N GLN A 5 0.64 24.61 -0.08
CA GLN A 5 -0.21 23.48 -0.48
C GLN A 5 0.38 22.75 -1.67
N VAL A 6 0.09 21.44 -1.75
CA VAL A 6 0.47 20.56 -2.85
C VAL A 6 -0.78 19.96 -3.44
N ARG A 7 -0.86 19.93 -4.77
CA ARG A 7 -1.91 19.21 -5.51
C ARG A 7 -1.22 18.35 -6.56
N VAL A 8 -1.47 17.04 -6.51
CA VAL A 8 -0.96 16.08 -7.49
C VAL A 8 -2.17 15.42 -8.14
N SER A 9 -2.24 15.50 -9.47
CA SER A 9 -3.22 14.79 -10.28
C SER A 9 -2.58 13.51 -10.80
N TYR A 10 -3.28 12.38 -10.70
CA TYR A 10 -2.82 11.11 -11.24
C TYR A 10 -3.99 10.31 -11.81
N ILE A 11 -3.67 9.37 -12.71
CA ILE A 11 -4.66 8.51 -13.34
C ILE A 11 -4.74 7.20 -12.56
N ASP A 12 -5.92 6.87 -12.06
CA ASP A 12 -6.14 5.60 -11.37
C ASP A 12 -6.07 4.42 -12.36
N LYS A 13 -5.93 3.19 -11.85
CA LYS A 13 -5.90 1.94 -12.65
C LYS A 13 -7.14 1.74 -13.54
N PHE A 14 -8.22 2.47 -13.26
CA PHE A 14 -9.47 2.48 -14.01
C PHE A 14 -9.58 3.65 -15.01
N GLY A 15 -8.48 4.36 -15.30
CA GLY A 15 -8.45 5.48 -16.25
C GLY A 15 -9.09 6.78 -15.73
N LYS A 16 -9.45 6.84 -14.44
CA LYS A 16 -10.09 8.03 -13.83
C LYS A 16 -9.06 8.97 -13.22
N ASN A 17 -9.15 10.26 -13.54
CA ASN A 17 -8.35 11.30 -12.90
C ASN A 17 -8.68 11.39 -11.40
N LYS A 18 -7.65 11.37 -10.57
CA LYS A 18 -7.74 11.53 -9.11
C LYS A 18 -6.81 12.64 -8.66
N LEU A 19 -7.30 13.43 -7.70
CA LEU A 19 -6.57 14.54 -7.11
C LEU A 19 -6.24 14.19 -5.66
N ILE A 20 -4.95 14.21 -5.31
CA ILE A 20 -4.51 14.24 -3.92
C ILE A 20 -4.06 15.67 -3.62
N SER A 21 -4.61 16.25 -2.55
CA SER A 21 -4.18 17.55 -2.06
C SER A 21 -3.79 17.46 -0.60
N LYS A 22 -2.75 18.20 -0.21
CA LYS A 22 -2.33 18.38 1.18
C LYS A 22 -1.90 19.82 1.39
N SER A 23 -2.38 20.44 2.45
CA SER A 23 -2.06 21.82 2.85
C SER A 23 -1.44 21.84 4.25
N GLY A 24 -0.86 22.98 4.64
CA GLY A 24 -0.29 23.18 5.97
C GLY A 24 1.24 23.05 6.03
N PHE A 25 1.92 23.09 4.89
CA PHE A 25 3.38 23.10 4.87
C PHE A 25 3.90 24.50 5.25
N ARG A 26 4.93 24.54 6.10
CA ARG A 26 5.54 25.80 6.55
C ARG A 26 6.43 26.39 5.47
N THR A 27 6.99 25.55 4.60
CA THR A 27 7.87 25.97 3.51
C THR A 27 7.47 25.37 2.16
N LYS A 28 7.83 26.07 1.07
CA LYS A 28 7.69 25.58 -0.31
C LYS A 28 8.47 24.28 -0.53
N ARG A 29 9.63 24.13 0.12
CA ARG A 29 10.49 22.94 -0.01
C ARG A 29 9.82 21.68 0.53
N GLU A 30 9.21 21.76 1.71
CA GLU A 30 8.45 20.63 2.29
C GLU A 30 7.27 20.21 1.42
N ALA A 31 6.57 21.19 0.85
CA ALA A 31 5.50 20.95 -0.11
C ALA A 31 6.05 20.21 -1.36
N GLN A 32 7.18 20.68 -1.91
CA GLN A 32 7.79 20.08 -3.09
C GLN A 32 8.31 18.66 -2.84
N GLU A 33 8.95 18.40 -1.70
CA GLU A 33 9.41 17.05 -1.32
C GLU A 33 8.22 16.07 -1.15
N TYR A 34 7.09 16.54 -0.63
CA TYR A 34 5.88 15.73 -0.54
C TYR A 34 5.30 15.40 -1.93
N GLY A 35 5.29 16.37 -2.85
CA GLY A 35 4.89 16.16 -4.25
C GLY A 35 5.76 15.13 -4.95
N ASN A 36 7.09 15.29 -4.87
CA ASN A 36 8.05 14.37 -5.49
C ASN A 36 7.92 12.93 -4.96
N LYS A 37 7.65 12.76 -3.65
CA LYS A 37 7.38 11.44 -3.08
C LYS A 37 6.10 10.82 -3.65
N LEU A 38 5.03 11.61 -3.83
CA LEU A 38 3.78 11.11 -4.40
C LEU A 38 3.96 10.66 -5.86
N GLU A 39 4.66 11.44 -6.67
CA GLU A 39 4.97 11.09 -8.07
C GLU A 39 5.85 9.85 -8.17
N TYR A 40 6.91 9.77 -7.36
CA TYR A 40 7.78 8.60 -7.30
C TYR A 40 7.00 7.32 -6.98
N GLU A 41 6.10 7.39 -6.01
CA GLU A 41 5.28 6.26 -5.57
C GLU A 41 4.23 5.85 -6.62
N TYR A 42 3.67 6.82 -7.35
CA TYR A 42 2.80 6.57 -8.50
C TYR A 42 3.54 5.83 -9.61
N ASN A 43 4.73 6.31 -9.97
CA ASN A 43 5.56 5.74 -11.04
C ASN A 43 6.01 4.30 -10.77
N ARG A 44 6.07 3.87 -9.50
CA ARG A 44 6.38 2.48 -9.12
C ARG A 44 5.18 1.52 -9.16
N GLY A 45 4.04 1.95 -9.70
CA GLY A 45 2.82 1.13 -9.77
C GLY A 45 2.10 0.99 -8.43
N GLY A 46 2.44 1.82 -7.45
CA GLY A 46 1.81 1.87 -6.14
C GLY A 46 0.36 2.33 -6.26
N ASP A 47 -0.57 1.52 -5.78
CA ASP A 47 -1.98 1.90 -5.66
C ASP A 47 -2.11 2.97 -4.56
N LEU A 48 -2.06 4.24 -4.95
CA LEU A 48 -2.03 5.39 -4.04
C LEU A 48 -3.25 5.43 -3.07
N LYS A 49 -4.35 4.72 -3.42
CA LYS A 49 -5.54 4.57 -2.57
C LYS A 49 -5.39 3.51 -1.46
N ASN A 50 -4.59 2.47 -1.66
CA ASN A 50 -4.49 1.35 -0.71
C ASN A 50 -3.45 1.58 0.39
N LYS A 51 -2.84 2.77 0.47
CA LYS A 51 -1.79 3.07 1.46
C LYS A 51 -2.28 2.98 2.92
N ASN A 52 -3.58 2.99 3.20
CA ASN A 52 -4.07 2.87 4.58
C ASN A 52 -4.69 1.51 4.93
N VAL A 53 -4.58 0.51 4.05
CA VAL A 53 -5.14 -0.82 4.29
C VAL A 53 -4.17 -1.65 5.12
N GLY A 54 -4.69 -2.45 6.06
CA GLY A 54 -3.92 -3.45 6.79
C GLY A 54 -3.31 -4.48 5.84
N PHE A 55 -2.03 -4.83 6.03
CA PHE A 55 -1.34 -5.78 5.18
C PHE A 55 -2.06 -7.13 5.12
N ILE A 56 -2.46 -7.66 6.28
CA ILE A 56 -3.18 -8.93 6.38
C ILE A 56 -4.53 -8.86 5.69
N THR A 57 -5.28 -7.77 5.88
CA THR A 57 -6.55 -7.55 5.20
C THR A 57 -6.38 -7.56 3.68
N TYR A 58 -5.33 -6.90 3.18
CA TYR A 58 -5.00 -6.90 1.77
C TYR A 58 -4.63 -8.30 1.26
N LEU A 59 -3.76 -9.01 1.98
CA LEU A 59 -3.28 -10.35 1.64
C LEU A 59 -4.42 -11.36 1.54
N VAL A 60 -5.32 -11.37 2.53
CA VAL A 60 -6.51 -12.24 2.55
C VAL A 60 -7.41 -11.94 1.37
N LYS A 61 -7.70 -10.67 1.11
CA LYS A 61 -8.56 -10.27 -0.02
C LYS A 61 -7.97 -10.69 -1.36
N TRP A 62 -6.65 -10.51 -1.53
CA TRP A 62 -5.95 -10.93 -2.74
C TRP A 62 -6.02 -12.45 -2.93
N TYR A 63 -5.79 -13.22 -1.87
CA TYR A 63 -5.93 -14.69 -1.91
C TYR A 63 -7.35 -15.12 -2.30
N GLN A 64 -8.37 -14.60 -1.63
CA GLN A 64 -9.78 -14.95 -1.89
C GLN A 64 -10.24 -14.56 -3.30
N THR A 65 -9.79 -13.41 -3.80
CA THR A 65 -10.24 -12.89 -5.10
C THR A 65 -9.59 -13.60 -6.27
N PHE A 66 -8.27 -13.85 -6.20
CA PHE A 66 -7.51 -14.29 -7.36
C PHE A 66 -7.07 -15.76 -7.31
N HIS A 67 -6.79 -16.28 -6.11
CA HIS A 67 -6.16 -17.59 -5.96
C HIS A 67 -7.13 -18.66 -5.48
N GLU A 68 -7.94 -18.39 -4.46
CA GLU A 68 -8.85 -19.37 -3.87
C GLU A 68 -9.76 -20.09 -4.89
N PRO A 69 -10.37 -19.43 -5.89
CA PRO A 69 -11.29 -20.11 -6.81
C PRO A 69 -10.63 -21.18 -7.69
N GLN A 70 -9.32 -21.06 -7.93
CA GLN A 70 -8.58 -21.88 -8.91
C GLN A 70 -7.73 -22.97 -8.26
N LEU A 71 -7.63 -22.99 -6.92
CA LEU A 71 -6.72 -23.87 -6.19
C LEU A 71 -7.40 -25.14 -5.67
N ALA A 72 -6.68 -26.26 -5.74
CA ALA A 72 -7.05 -27.49 -5.05
C ALA A 72 -7.00 -27.31 -3.51
N GLU A 73 -7.79 -28.09 -2.77
CA GLU A 73 -7.91 -27.96 -1.32
C GLU A 73 -6.56 -28.09 -0.58
N GLY A 74 -5.68 -28.99 -1.02
CA GLY A 74 -4.34 -29.14 -0.45
C GLY A 74 -3.51 -27.86 -0.54
N THR A 75 -3.63 -27.14 -1.67
CA THR A 75 -2.93 -25.86 -1.86
C THR A 75 -3.59 -24.74 -1.07
N LYS A 76 -4.93 -24.72 -0.99
CA LYS A 76 -5.68 -23.78 -0.13
C LYS A 76 -5.22 -23.86 1.33
N LYS A 77 -5.08 -25.07 1.88
CA LYS A 77 -4.59 -25.27 3.26
C LYS A 77 -3.21 -24.66 3.48
N LYS A 78 -2.29 -24.77 2.50
CA LYS A 78 -0.96 -24.15 2.57
C LYS A 78 -1.07 -22.62 2.58
N TYR A 79 -1.90 -22.03 1.72
CA TYR A 79 -2.12 -20.59 1.71
C TYR A 79 -2.72 -20.08 3.03
N LEU A 80 -3.71 -20.77 3.59
CA LEU A 80 -4.31 -20.41 4.88
C LEU A 80 -3.28 -20.48 6.01
N TYR A 81 -2.40 -21.49 6.01
CA TYR A 81 -1.28 -21.56 6.95
C TYR A 81 -0.33 -20.37 6.80
N THR A 82 0.09 -20.03 5.57
CA THR A 82 0.95 -18.86 5.32
C THR A 82 0.29 -17.55 5.76
N ILE A 83 -1.01 -17.38 5.50
CA ILE A 83 -1.77 -16.21 5.94
C ILE A 83 -1.79 -16.14 7.47
N LYS A 84 -1.96 -17.27 8.17
CA LYS A 84 -1.90 -17.33 9.64
C LYS A 84 -0.52 -16.89 10.14
N VAL A 85 0.56 -17.46 9.61
CA VAL A 85 1.94 -17.11 9.98
C VAL A 85 2.23 -15.63 9.72
N ALA A 86 1.78 -15.10 8.58
CA ALA A 86 1.88 -13.67 8.29
C ALA A 86 1.05 -12.83 9.28
N THR A 87 -0.14 -13.29 9.67
CA THR A 87 -1.01 -12.60 10.63
C THR A 87 -0.34 -12.50 12.00
N ASP A 88 0.28 -13.58 12.46
CA ASP A 88 0.97 -13.62 13.74
C ASP A 88 2.18 -12.67 13.77
N TYR A 89 2.90 -12.53 12.65
CA TYR A 89 4.06 -11.65 12.55
C TYR A 89 3.72 -10.17 12.31
N PHE A 90 2.84 -9.88 11.35
CA PHE A 90 2.54 -8.51 10.93
C PHE A 90 1.35 -7.89 11.66
N GLY A 91 0.45 -8.68 12.25
CA GLY A 91 -0.71 -8.17 13.00
C GLY A 91 -1.49 -7.09 12.25
N GLN A 92 -1.63 -5.92 12.88
CA GLN A 92 -2.34 -4.75 12.33
C GLN A 92 -1.45 -3.80 11.50
N THR A 93 -0.26 -4.25 11.10
CA THR A 93 0.66 -3.44 10.28
C THR A 93 -0.01 -3.04 8.98
N ARG A 94 0.08 -1.77 8.62
CA ARG A 94 -0.45 -1.28 7.34
C ARG A 94 0.49 -1.65 6.22
N LEU A 95 -0.06 -1.89 5.04
CA LEU A 95 0.72 -2.27 3.85
C LEU A 95 1.86 -1.27 3.56
N LYS A 96 1.61 0.04 3.74
CA LYS A 96 2.61 1.10 3.54
C LYS A 96 3.77 1.09 4.56
N ASP A 97 3.57 0.46 5.71
CA ASP A 97 4.52 0.48 6.82
C ASP A 97 5.47 -0.74 6.77
N ILE A 98 5.27 -1.65 5.81
CA ILE A 98 6.15 -2.79 5.56
C ILE A 98 7.35 -2.34 4.74
N SER A 99 8.51 -2.31 5.38
CA SER A 99 9.79 -2.08 4.71
C SER A 99 10.36 -3.40 4.15
N THR A 100 11.27 -3.29 3.17
CA THR A 100 12.04 -4.44 2.66
C THR A 100 12.78 -5.17 3.78
N THR A 101 13.32 -4.43 4.75
CA THR A 101 13.99 -5.01 5.92
C THR A 101 13.02 -5.79 6.80
N THR A 102 11.81 -5.26 7.05
CA THR A 102 10.77 -5.95 7.82
C THR A 102 10.35 -7.25 7.14
N TYR A 103 10.18 -7.20 5.82
CA TYR A 103 9.83 -8.38 5.03
C TYR A 103 10.96 -9.42 5.01
N GLN A 104 12.21 -8.98 4.89
CA GLN A 104 13.36 -9.89 4.93
C GLN A 104 13.51 -10.59 6.29
N LYS A 105 13.19 -9.90 7.39
CA LYS A 105 13.17 -10.49 8.74
C LYS A 105 12.08 -11.55 8.89
N PHE A 106 10.94 -11.38 8.23
CA PHE A 106 9.86 -12.37 8.21
C PHE A 106 10.25 -13.66 7.46
N LEU A 107 11.06 -13.55 6.40
CA LEU A 107 11.47 -14.68 5.57
C LEU A 107 12.65 -15.49 6.15
N ARG A 108 13.32 -14.97 7.18
CA ARG A 108 14.46 -15.62 7.84
C ARG A 108 13.98 -16.39 9.05
#